data_AF-A0A4C1TBD8-F1
#
_entry.id   AF-A0A4C1TBD8-F1
#
_cell.length_a   1.000
_cell.length_b   1.000
_cell.length_c   1.000
_cell.angle_alpha   90.00
_cell.angle_beta   90.00
_cell.angle_gamma   90.00
#
_symmetry.space_group_name_H-M   'P 1'
#
loop_
_entity.id
_entity.type
_entity.pdbx_description
1 polymer ?
#
loop_
_entity_poly.entity_id
_entity_poly.type
_entity_poly.pdbx_seq_one_letter_code
_entity_poly.pdbx_strand_id
1 'polypeptide(L)'
;MKRLMDVSEAREKDRTTWKSMVSAYPSGKQANHDVTPITLALTAGESWRAARTALAAMLSRGALNPADISALFRAYTQPEPPPVHLLRIPQFLELLVDSLFKSGSKLNPEHKSKYMYLLAYAASICETRTPGRPIKDELKGTVQAIEKVHAVCCSSASSSELIAELPTLYHCIRYPVVGMGVLVWVECVVTEPSYFKLCTEHCPLHLALLDEVASCHPLLHHRLLQLLVQLFESPQDELEILVQLELKKMLLDRMVNLLSRGCVVPVLRYIKQCWQRGDTDISLIRYFITEVLDAIAPPYTQEFVQLVLPMVENEEITGTMRAEGENDPVSEFIGKSSSACARINRAYINWFDIRRGVSQGCATSPLLFNLFMDSCLYDLKEHECGLTMDELSVKCLLYAEDQVILASWACGLQEMVNKMNDFVKKRSMKGNVGKTKVMVFERGENTTECDILIECEKVEQVKEIIYLDTLFTNDGIHNRDIERRVNAENKGNGTLLAIMNIKSV
;
A
#
# COMPACT_ATOMS: atom_id res chain seq x y z
N MET A 1 -7.38 26.27 -18.26
CA MET A 1 -7.84 25.67 -16.98
C MET A 1 -9.05 24.75 -17.13
N LYS A 2 -10.16 25.15 -17.77
CA LYS A 2 -11.35 24.28 -17.93
C LYS A 2 -11.05 22.91 -18.58
N ARG A 3 -10.16 22.86 -19.58
CA ARG A 3 -9.71 21.60 -20.22
C ARG A 3 -8.77 20.72 -19.39
N LEU A 4 -8.14 21.26 -18.34
CA LEU A 4 -7.19 20.51 -17.50
C LEU A 4 -7.88 19.75 -16.35
N MET A 5 -9.15 20.07 -16.05
CA MET A 5 -9.94 19.45 -14.97
C MET A 5 -11.21 18.74 -15.47
N ASP A 6 -11.49 18.77 -16.79
CA ASP A 6 -12.64 18.07 -17.37
C ASP A 6 -12.28 16.60 -17.57
N VAL A 7 -12.58 15.77 -16.56
CA VAL A 7 -12.20 14.35 -16.48
C VAL A 7 -13.13 13.46 -17.33
N SER A 8 -13.87 14.03 -18.29
CA SER A 8 -14.83 13.30 -19.14
C SER A 8 -14.17 12.19 -19.97
N GLU A 9 -12.87 12.32 -20.30
CA GLU A 9 -12.10 11.35 -21.11
C GLU A 9 -11.23 10.36 -20.32
N ALA A 10 -11.09 10.47 -18.99
CA ALA A 10 -10.22 9.57 -18.23
C ALA A 10 -10.90 8.23 -17.88
N ARG A 11 -10.11 7.14 -17.84
CA ARG A 11 -10.54 5.81 -17.38
C ARG A 11 -11.11 5.91 -15.96
N GLU A 12 -12.17 5.14 -15.68
CA GLU A 12 -13.00 5.27 -14.46
C GLU A 12 -12.20 5.17 -13.14
N LYS A 13 -11.12 4.36 -13.13
CA LYS A 13 -10.20 4.18 -11.99
C LYS A 13 -9.29 5.40 -11.74
N ASP A 14 -8.92 6.12 -12.79
CA ASP A 14 -8.12 7.35 -12.66
C ASP A 14 -9.02 8.48 -12.13
N ARG A 15 -10.27 8.56 -12.60
CA ARG A 15 -11.25 9.58 -12.20
C ARG A 15 -11.53 9.59 -10.69
N THR A 16 -11.59 8.44 -10.03
CA THR A 16 -11.80 8.36 -8.57
C THR A 16 -10.60 8.86 -7.78
N THR A 17 -9.39 8.51 -8.22
CA THR A 17 -8.13 8.97 -7.59
C THR A 17 -7.97 10.48 -7.75
N TRP A 18 -8.23 11.02 -8.95
CA TRP A 18 -8.22 12.46 -9.20
C TRP A 18 -9.26 13.21 -8.37
N LYS A 19 -10.50 12.69 -8.27
CA LYS A 19 -11.53 13.28 -7.39
C LYS A 19 -11.13 13.26 -5.92
N SER A 20 -10.50 12.19 -5.45
CA SER A 20 -9.96 12.10 -4.10
C SER A 20 -8.85 13.12 -3.89
N MET A 21 -7.91 13.28 -4.82
CA MET A 21 -6.85 14.29 -4.73
C MET A 21 -7.38 15.74 -4.74
N VAL A 22 -8.39 16.03 -5.57
CA VAL A 22 -9.04 17.35 -5.62
C VAL A 22 -9.82 17.63 -4.33
N SER A 23 -10.48 16.62 -3.76
CA SER A 23 -11.18 16.73 -2.47
C SER A 23 -10.23 16.79 -1.27
N ALA A 24 -9.10 16.08 -1.36
CA ALA A 24 -8.09 16.01 -0.32
C ALA A 24 -7.13 17.19 -0.36
N TYR A 25 -7.31 18.15 -1.28
CA TYR A 25 -6.57 19.42 -1.31
C TYR A 25 -7.14 20.35 -0.22
N PRO A 26 -6.58 20.38 1.00
CA PRO A 26 -7.13 21.14 2.12
C PRO A 26 -6.67 22.60 2.06
N SER A 27 -5.81 22.94 1.08
CA SER A 27 -5.01 24.16 1.03
C SER A 27 -5.80 25.43 0.70
N GLY A 28 -7.06 25.32 0.27
CA GLY A 28 -7.93 26.49 0.06
C GLY A 28 -8.37 27.16 1.36
N LYS A 29 -8.66 26.36 2.41
CA LYS A 29 -9.09 26.88 3.73
C LYS A 29 -7.91 27.45 4.53
N GLN A 30 -6.72 26.85 4.45
CA GLN A 30 -5.51 27.41 5.06
C GLN A 30 -5.07 28.74 4.43
N ALA A 31 -5.51 29.02 3.19
CA ALA A 31 -5.21 30.27 2.48
C ALA A 31 -6.37 31.29 2.47
N ASN A 32 -7.46 31.07 3.22
CA ASN A 32 -8.63 31.97 3.28
C ASN A 32 -9.34 32.23 1.93
N HIS A 33 -9.20 31.32 0.95
CA HIS A 33 -9.83 31.45 -0.37
C HIS A 33 -11.13 30.62 -0.44
N ASP A 34 -12.25 31.27 -0.74
CA ASP A 34 -13.53 30.58 -0.99
C ASP A 34 -13.51 29.88 -2.35
N VAL A 35 -13.21 28.58 -2.35
CA VAL A 35 -13.21 27.73 -3.56
C VAL A 35 -14.59 27.18 -3.91
N THR A 36 -15.62 27.47 -3.10
CA THR A 36 -17.00 26.99 -3.28
C THR A 36 -17.58 27.30 -4.66
N PRO A 37 -17.43 28.52 -5.21
CA PRO A 37 -17.96 28.85 -6.54
C PRO A 37 -17.30 28.00 -7.64
N ILE A 38 -16.01 27.67 -7.49
CA ILE A 38 -15.25 26.86 -8.45
C ILE A 38 -15.69 25.40 -8.37
N THR A 39 -15.77 24.83 -7.17
CA THR A 39 -16.23 23.45 -6.93
C THR A 39 -17.64 23.22 -7.48
N LEU A 40 -18.54 24.19 -7.26
CA LEU A 40 -19.90 24.12 -7.78
C LEU A 40 -19.96 24.38 -9.29
N ALA A 41 -19.13 25.24 -9.86
CA ALA A 41 -19.08 25.48 -11.31
C ALA A 41 -18.57 24.27 -12.11
N LEU A 42 -17.71 23.45 -11.50
CA LEU A 42 -17.16 22.23 -12.09
C LEU A 42 -18.11 21.02 -12.00
N THR A 43 -19.20 21.12 -11.22
CA THR A 43 -20.26 20.10 -11.15
C THR A 43 -21.48 20.54 -12.00
N ALA A 44 -22.05 19.60 -12.75
CA ALA A 44 -22.84 19.81 -13.97
C ALA A 44 -24.00 20.84 -13.92
N GLY A 45 -24.25 21.52 -15.06
CA GLY A 45 -25.52 22.05 -15.60
C GLY A 45 -26.34 23.14 -14.86
N GLU A 46 -26.94 24.07 -15.61
CA GLU A 46 -27.82 25.16 -15.12
C GLU A 46 -29.16 24.70 -14.52
N SER A 47 -29.53 23.43 -14.71
CA SER A 47 -30.87 22.89 -14.45
C SER A 47 -31.32 22.89 -12.98
N TRP A 48 -30.42 23.08 -12.02
CA TRP A 48 -30.70 22.96 -10.57
C TRP A 48 -30.25 24.17 -9.76
N ARG A 49 -30.57 25.38 -10.23
CA ARG A 49 -30.11 26.66 -9.67
C ARG A 49 -30.40 26.82 -8.17
N ALA A 50 -31.63 26.50 -7.73
CA ALA A 50 -32.03 26.68 -6.34
C ALA A 50 -31.22 25.81 -5.35
N ALA A 51 -31.00 24.54 -5.68
CA ALA A 51 -30.20 23.64 -4.86
C ALA A 51 -28.72 24.07 -4.81
N ARG A 52 -28.18 24.54 -5.94
CA ARG A 52 -26.82 25.06 -6.03
C ARG A 52 -26.63 26.34 -5.21
N THR A 53 -27.58 27.26 -5.25
CA THR A 53 -27.53 28.49 -4.46
C THR A 53 -27.56 28.19 -2.96
N ALA A 54 -28.43 27.27 -2.51
CA ALA A 54 -28.49 26.85 -1.12
C ALA A 54 -27.19 26.18 -0.66
N LEU A 55 -26.62 25.27 -1.47
CA LEU A 55 -25.33 24.63 -1.17
C LEU A 55 -24.18 25.64 -1.15
N ALA A 56 -24.14 26.57 -2.11
CA ALA A 56 -23.11 27.62 -2.16
C ALA A 56 -23.12 28.47 -0.90
N ALA A 57 -24.30 28.93 -0.46
CA ALA A 57 -24.45 29.77 0.71
C ALA A 57 -24.01 29.06 2.01
N MET A 58 -24.31 27.77 2.16
CA MET A 58 -23.89 27.01 3.35
C MET A 58 -22.40 26.67 3.33
N LEU A 59 -21.85 26.32 2.18
CA LEU A 59 -20.43 25.99 2.01
C LEU A 59 -19.52 27.22 2.17
N SER A 60 -19.90 28.37 1.59
CA SER A 60 -19.14 29.61 1.73
C SER A 60 -19.13 30.11 3.19
N ARG A 61 -20.22 29.86 3.94
CA ARG A 61 -20.33 30.19 5.37
C ARG A 61 -19.67 29.16 6.28
N GLY A 62 -19.41 27.94 5.78
CA GLY A 62 -18.97 26.81 6.61
C GLY A 62 -19.98 26.42 7.69
N ALA A 63 -21.27 26.68 7.49
CA ALA A 63 -22.32 26.43 8.48
C ALA A 63 -23.66 26.12 7.83
N LEU A 64 -24.44 25.23 8.44
CA LEU A 64 -25.77 24.85 7.95
C LEU A 64 -26.84 25.83 8.40
N ASN A 65 -27.74 26.18 7.48
CA ASN A 65 -28.87 27.07 7.70
C ASN A 65 -30.19 26.28 7.56
N PRO A 66 -31.12 26.32 8.54
CA PRO A 66 -32.40 25.62 8.45
C PRO A 66 -33.25 25.97 7.22
N ALA A 67 -33.16 27.20 6.71
CA ALA A 67 -33.90 27.63 5.51
C ALA A 67 -33.33 26.98 4.24
N ASP A 68 -32.00 26.98 4.08
CA ASP A 68 -31.31 26.33 2.96
C ASP A 68 -31.47 24.81 2.99
N ILE A 69 -31.39 24.20 4.18
CA ILE A 69 -31.69 22.76 4.37
C ILE A 69 -33.13 22.45 3.99
N SER A 70 -34.08 23.30 4.35
CA SER A 70 -35.49 23.12 3.95
C SER A 70 -35.69 23.31 2.44
N ALA A 71 -34.91 24.17 1.78
CA ALA A 71 -34.92 24.32 0.33
C ALA A 71 -34.36 23.06 -0.36
N LEU A 72 -33.23 22.53 0.11
CA LEU A 72 -32.65 21.29 -0.41
C LEU A 72 -33.58 20.09 -0.18
N PHE A 73 -34.11 19.93 1.02
CA PHE A 73 -35.05 18.85 1.32
C PHE A 73 -36.25 18.86 0.36
N ARG A 74 -36.83 20.04 0.08
CA ARG A 74 -37.90 20.17 -0.92
C ARG A 74 -37.45 19.73 -2.31
N ALA A 75 -36.25 20.12 -2.74
CA ALA A 75 -35.72 19.73 -4.06
C ALA A 75 -35.52 18.21 -4.18
N TYR A 76 -34.95 17.55 -3.16
CA TYR A 76 -34.67 16.10 -3.21
C TYR A 76 -35.88 15.20 -2.93
N THR A 77 -36.99 15.77 -2.47
CA THR A 77 -38.26 15.06 -2.26
C THR A 77 -39.13 15.06 -3.53
N GLN A 78 -38.81 15.87 -4.54
CA GLN A 78 -39.55 15.94 -5.79
C GLN A 78 -39.43 14.64 -6.64
N PRO A 79 -40.38 14.39 -7.56
CA PRO A 79 -40.33 13.22 -8.45
C PRO A 79 -39.07 13.16 -9.32
N GLU A 80 -38.56 14.34 -9.70
CA GLU A 80 -37.29 14.53 -10.41
C GLU A 80 -36.33 15.30 -9.50
N PRO A 81 -35.58 14.60 -8.62
CA PRO A 81 -34.64 15.25 -7.73
C PRO A 81 -33.37 15.69 -8.48
N PRO A 82 -32.62 16.68 -7.95
CA PRO A 82 -31.31 17.00 -8.45
C PRO A 82 -30.36 15.79 -8.34
N PRO A 83 -29.25 15.77 -9.11
CA PRO A 83 -28.28 14.69 -9.04
C PRO A 83 -27.67 14.51 -7.64
N VAL A 84 -27.59 13.27 -7.16
CA VAL A 84 -27.11 12.91 -5.81
C VAL A 84 -25.68 13.37 -5.54
N HIS A 85 -24.85 13.48 -6.59
CA HIS A 85 -23.47 13.94 -6.46
C HIS A 85 -23.35 15.38 -5.93
N LEU A 86 -24.40 16.21 -6.05
CA LEU A 86 -24.45 17.54 -5.46
C LEU A 86 -24.55 17.50 -3.92
N LEU A 87 -25.15 16.45 -3.33
CA LEU A 87 -25.14 16.24 -1.88
C LEU A 87 -23.86 15.56 -1.41
N ARG A 88 -23.12 14.87 -2.29
CA ARG A 88 -21.89 14.14 -1.96
C ARG A 88 -20.63 15.04 -1.97
N ILE A 89 -20.80 16.33 -1.69
CA ILE A 89 -19.69 17.25 -1.47
C ILE A 89 -19.15 16.99 -0.06
N PRO A 90 -17.89 16.59 0.13
CA PRO A 90 -17.37 16.16 1.43
C PRO A 90 -17.55 17.21 2.53
N GLN A 91 -17.27 18.48 2.23
CA GLN A 91 -17.48 19.58 3.17
C GLN A 91 -18.94 19.71 3.64
N PHE A 92 -19.91 19.45 2.74
CA PHE A 92 -21.33 19.50 3.11
C PHE A 92 -21.74 18.30 3.97
N LEU A 93 -21.21 17.11 3.65
CA LEU A 93 -21.44 15.90 4.44
C LEU A 93 -20.82 16.02 5.84
N GLU A 94 -19.61 16.58 5.96
CA GLU A 94 -18.97 16.88 7.25
C GLU A 94 -19.86 17.79 8.10
N LEU A 95 -20.36 18.90 7.53
CA LEU A 95 -21.27 19.80 8.24
C LEU A 95 -22.56 19.10 8.69
N LEU A 96 -23.12 18.19 7.88
CA LEU A 96 -24.30 17.41 8.26
C LEU A 96 -23.99 16.45 9.41
N VAL A 97 -22.89 15.70 9.31
CA VAL A 97 -22.45 14.76 10.34
C VAL A 97 -22.17 15.49 11.65
N ASP A 98 -21.42 16.61 11.60
CA ASP A 98 -21.14 17.43 12.78
C ASP A 98 -22.43 17.96 13.41
N SER A 99 -23.37 18.45 12.60
CA SER A 99 -24.64 18.97 13.14
C SER A 99 -25.50 17.89 13.80
N LEU A 100 -25.37 16.63 13.39
CA LEU A 100 -26.18 15.52 13.88
C LEU A 100 -25.50 14.75 15.02
N PHE A 101 -24.20 14.56 15.00
CA PHE A 101 -23.52 13.64 15.92
C PHE A 101 -22.60 14.33 16.92
N LYS A 102 -22.24 15.60 16.72
CA LYS A 102 -21.39 16.34 17.66
C LYS A 102 -22.14 16.66 18.96
N SER A 103 -21.54 16.28 20.09
CA SER A 103 -22.07 16.56 21.43
C SER A 103 -22.34 18.06 21.64
N GLY A 104 -23.52 18.40 22.17
CA GLY A 104 -23.91 19.79 22.45
C GLY A 104 -24.59 20.55 21.30
N SER A 105 -24.73 19.97 20.10
CA SER A 105 -25.46 20.57 18.99
C SER A 105 -26.98 20.52 19.20
N LYS A 106 -27.59 21.64 19.64
CA LYS A 106 -29.05 21.75 19.75
C LYS A 106 -29.67 22.04 18.38
N LEU A 107 -29.95 21.01 17.61
CA LEU A 107 -30.73 21.11 16.38
C LEU A 107 -32.20 21.45 16.69
N ASN A 108 -32.79 22.35 15.91
CA ASN A 108 -34.22 22.63 16.02
C ASN A 108 -35.02 21.35 15.66
N PRO A 109 -35.91 20.85 16.55
CA PRO A 109 -36.67 19.62 16.33
C PRO A 109 -37.50 19.66 15.05
N GLU A 110 -37.98 20.82 14.61
CA GLU A 110 -38.79 20.96 13.39
C GLU A 110 -38.01 20.67 12.10
N HIS A 111 -36.68 20.85 12.12
CA HIS A 111 -35.82 20.65 10.97
C HIS A 111 -35.02 19.35 11.04
N LYS A 112 -34.89 18.74 12.23
CA LYS A 112 -34.08 17.54 12.48
C LYS A 112 -34.29 16.41 11.47
N SER A 113 -35.54 16.08 11.16
CA SER A 113 -35.88 15.03 10.18
C SER A 113 -35.36 15.34 8.77
N LYS A 114 -35.25 16.63 8.40
CA LYS A 114 -34.75 17.07 7.10
C LYS A 114 -33.23 16.86 6.98
N TYR A 115 -32.48 17.12 8.06
CA TYR A 115 -31.03 16.89 8.11
C TYR A 115 -30.72 15.40 7.96
N MET A 116 -31.41 14.56 8.75
CA MET A 116 -31.29 13.11 8.71
C MET A 116 -31.62 12.56 7.33
N TYR A 117 -32.70 13.06 6.71
CA TYR A 117 -33.10 12.65 5.36
C TYR A 117 -32.03 12.99 4.32
N LEU A 118 -31.50 14.21 4.30
CA LEU A 118 -30.49 14.62 3.32
C LEU A 118 -29.20 13.80 3.46
N LEU A 119 -28.78 13.52 4.70
CA LEU A 119 -27.61 12.69 4.98
C LEU A 119 -27.84 11.23 4.53
N ALA A 120 -28.98 10.66 4.88
CA ALA A 120 -29.37 9.31 4.46
C ALA A 120 -29.49 9.21 2.93
N TYR A 121 -30.05 10.23 2.28
CA TYR A 121 -30.20 10.29 0.82
C TYR A 121 -28.83 10.28 0.15
N ALA A 122 -27.90 11.10 0.62
CA ALA A 122 -26.54 11.15 0.08
C ALA A 122 -25.82 9.80 0.24
N ALA A 123 -26.05 9.10 1.36
CA ALA A 123 -25.40 7.84 1.68
C ALA A 123 -25.97 6.63 0.93
N SER A 124 -27.29 6.55 0.75
CA SER A 124 -27.99 5.33 0.30
C SER A 124 -28.39 5.33 -1.18
N ILE A 125 -28.59 6.49 -1.81
CA ILE A 125 -29.16 6.55 -3.16
C ILE A 125 -28.12 6.22 -4.23
N CYS A 126 -28.46 5.28 -5.11
CA CYS A 126 -27.67 4.97 -6.31
C CYS A 126 -28.41 5.44 -7.58
N GLU A 127 -27.73 6.26 -8.38
CA GLU A 127 -28.17 6.62 -9.73
C GLU A 127 -27.66 5.55 -10.72
N THR A 128 -28.56 4.91 -11.45
CA THR A 128 -28.18 3.97 -12.51
C THR A 128 -27.80 4.73 -13.79
N ARG A 129 -27.00 4.11 -14.67
CA ARG A 129 -26.52 4.70 -15.94
C ARG A 129 -27.66 5.08 -16.90
N THR A 130 -28.87 4.57 -16.70
CA THR A 130 -30.06 4.95 -17.45
C THR A 130 -30.74 6.16 -16.79
N PRO A 131 -31.09 7.23 -17.53
CA PRO A 131 -31.85 8.34 -16.98
C PRO A 131 -33.20 7.82 -16.48
N GLY A 132 -33.34 7.70 -15.17
CA GLY A 132 -34.44 7.02 -14.51
C GLY A 132 -34.42 7.27 -13.01
N ARG A 133 -35.56 6.99 -12.36
CA ARG A 133 -35.79 7.30 -10.94
C ARG A 133 -34.70 6.67 -10.05
N PRO A 134 -34.18 7.39 -9.04
CA PRO A 134 -33.21 6.85 -8.09
C PRO A 134 -33.80 5.64 -7.35
N ILE A 135 -32.98 4.60 -7.16
CA ILE A 135 -33.34 3.42 -6.36
C ILE A 135 -33.31 3.84 -4.88
N LYS A 136 -34.42 3.68 -4.16
CA LYS A 136 -34.61 4.17 -2.78
C LYS A 136 -34.71 3.05 -1.72
N ASP A 137 -34.30 1.83 -2.07
CA ASP A 137 -34.59 0.63 -1.26
C ASP A 137 -33.99 0.69 0.15
N GLU A 138 -32.78 1.25 0.30
CA GLU A 138 -32.08 1.34 1.59
C GLU A 138 -32.37 2.63 2.38
N LEU A 139 -32.95 3.65 1.73
CA LEU A 139 -33.08 5.00 2.30
C LEU A 139 -33.82 4.99 3.64
N LYS A 140 -34.94 4.26 3.73
CA LYS A 140 -35.75 4.20 4.95
C LYS A 140 -34.97 3.57 6.11
N GLY A 141 -34.22 2.49 5.84
CA GLY A 141 -33.38 1.83 6.83
C GLY A 141 -32.25 2.74 7.31
N THR A 142 -31.59 3.44 6.40
CA THR A 142 -30.53 4.40 6.74
C THR A 142 -31.04 5.57 7.58
N VAL A 143 -32.22 6.14 7.25
CA VAL A 143 -32.83 7.21 8.06
C VAL A 143 -33.11 6.73 9.48
N GLN A 144 -33.71 5.54 9.63
CA GLN A 144 -34.01 4.97 10.94
C GLN A 144 -32.75 4.67 11.76
N ALA A 145 -31.67 4.21 11.11
CA ALA A 145 -30.39 3.97 11.78
C ALA A 145 -29.77 5.28 12.28
N ILE A 146 -29.77 6.33 11.45
CA ILE A 146 -29.29 7.67 11.84
C ILE A 146 -30.13 8.23 13.01
N GLU A 147 -31.45 8.10 12.95
CA GLU A 147 -32.35 8.61 14.00
C GLU A 147 -32.09 7.96 15.35
N LYS A 148 -31.95 6.63 15.38
CA LYS A 148 -31.65 5.86 16.60
C LYS A 148 -30.31 6.30 17.20
N VAL A 149 -29.24 6.32 16.41
CA VAL A 149 -27.90 6.67 16.92
C VAL A 149 -27.83 8.13 17.34
N HIS A 150 -28.45 9.05 16.59
CA HIS A 150 -28.53 10.45 16.98
C HIS A 150 -29.24 10.64 18.33
N ALA A 151 -30.29 9.86 18.63
CA ALA A 151 -30.95 9.91 19.93
C ALA A 151 -29.98 9.55 21.07
N VAL A 152 -29.16 8.52 20.88
CA VAL A 152 -28.12 8.10 21.83
C VAL A 152 -27.03 9.19 21.99
N CYS A 153 -26.55 9.78 20.89
CA CYS A 153 -25.54 10.83 20.94
C CYS A 153 -26.03 12.13 21.61
N CYS A 154 -27.33 12.41 21.55
CA CYS A 154 -27.93 13.60 22.18
C CYS A 154 -28.30 13.40 23.65
N SER A 155 -28.58 12.17 24.09
CA SER A 155 -28.68 11.89 25.52
C SER A 155 -27.30 12.03 26.15
N SER A 156 -27.20 12.74 27.28
CA SER A 156 -26.05 12.67 28.18
C SER A 156 -26.08 11.32 28.89
N ALA A 157 -25.97 10.24 28.12
CA ALA A 157 -26.17 8.89 28.59
C ALA A 157 -25.05 8.55 29.60
N SER A 158 -25.45 8.19 30.80
CA SER A 158 -24.57 7.52 31.75
C SER A 158 -24.01 6.23 31.11
N SER A 159 -22.86 5.71 31.56
CA SER A 159 -22.32 4.44 31.05
C SER A 159 -23.36 3.31 31.05
N SER A 160 -24.24 3.27 32.06
CA SER A 160 -25.31 2.27 32.14
C SER A 160 -26.40 2.42 31.07
N GLU A 161 -26.76 3.64 30.69
CA GLU A 161 -27.69 3.89 29.58
C GLU A 161 -27.07 3.49 28.25
N LEU A 162 -25.78 3.78 28.07
CA LEU A 162 -25.07 3.40 26.85
C LEU A 162 -24.98 1.88 26.69
N ILE A 163 -24.77 1.13 27.79
CA ILE A 163 -24.76 -0.34 27.78
C ILE A 163 -26.08 -0.92 27.28
N ALA A 164 -27.22 -0.36 27.71
CA ALA A 164 -28.54 -0.82 27.28
C ALA A 164 -28.76 -0.64 25.77
N GLU A 165 -28.15 0.39 25.17
CA GLU A 165 -28.27 0.72 23.76
C GLU A 165 -27.21 0.04 22.86
N LEU A 166 -26.22 -0.66 23.43
CA LEU A 166 -25.15 -1.32 22.66
C LEU A 166 -25.65 -2.25 21.54
N PRO A 167 -26.67 -3.11 21.74
CA PRO A 167 -27.16 -3.96 20.66
C PRO A 167 -27.72 -3.14 19.48
N THR A 168 -28.41 -2.03 19.79
CA THR A 168 -28.93 -1.11 18.80
C THR A 168 -27.80 -0.41 18.05
N LEU A 169 -26.77 0.05 18.76
CA LEU A 169 -25.59 0.69 18.19
C LEU A 169 -24.85 -0.24 17.25
N TYR A 170 -24.53 -1.47 17.66
CA TYR A 170 -23.85 -2.45 16.81
C TYR A 170 -24.63 -2.80 15.53
N HIS A 171 -25.97 -2.87 15.62
CA HIS A 171 -26.78 -3.05 14.42
C HIS A 171 -26.70 -1.84 13.48
N CYS A 172 -26.75 -0.63 14.03
CA CYS A 172 -26.77 0.61 13.23
C CYS A 172 -25.38 0.98 12.68
N ILE A 173 -24.28 0.66 13.38
CA ILE A 173 -22.91 0.94 12.95
C ILE A 173 -22.61 0.31 11.59
N ARG A 174 -23.26 -0.80 11.22
CA ARG A 174 -23.09 -1.43 9.90
C ARG A 174 -23.37 -0.51 8.72
N TYR A 175 -24.15 0.56 8.90
CA TYR A 175 -24.34 1.60 7.89
C TYR A 175 -23.12 2.55 7.90
N PRO A 176 -22.39 2.74 6.79
CA PRO A 176 -21.15 3.54 6.78
C PRO A 176 -21.30 4.98 7.30
N VAL A 177 -22.43 5.62 6.99
CA VAL A 177 -22.72 6.98 7.45
C VAL A 177 -22.95 7.05 8.96
N VAL A 178 -23.48 5.98 9.56
CA VAL A 178 -23.65 5.86 11.00
C VAL A 178 -22.31 5.55 11.66
N GLY A 179 -21.49 4.66 11.08
CA GLY A 179 -20.12 4.43 11.55
C GLY A 179 -19.29 5.72 11.60
N MET A 180 -19.42 6.58 10.58
CA MET A 180 -18.84 7.93 10.59
C MET A 180 -19.42 8.83 11.69
N GLY A 181 -20.73 8.82 11.88
CA GLY A 181 -21.37 9.60 12.94
C GLY A 181 -20.90 9.18 14.34
N VAL A 182 -20.83 7.86 14.61
CA VAL A 182 -20.32 7.31 15.88
C VAL A 182 -18.86 7.69 16.08
N LEU A 183 -18.02 7.62 15.04
CA LEU A 183 -16.63 8.04 15.11
C LEU A 183 -16.50 9.51 15.53
N VAL A 184 -17.27 10.42 14.89
CA VAL A 184 -17.26 11.86 15.21
C VAL A 184 -17.78 12.13 16.63
N TRP A 185 -18.84 11.42 17.03
CA TRP A 185 -19.38 11.54 18.37
C TRP A 185 -18.35 11.11 19.43
N VAL A 186 -17.78 9.90 19.27
CA VAL A 186 -16.74 9.39 20.16
C VAL A 186 -15.54 10.33 20.18
N GLU A 187 -15.05 10.78 19.02
CA GLU A 187 -13.97 11.77 18.89
C GLU A 187 -14.25 13.00 19.77
N CYS A 188 -15.46 13.57 19.72
CA CYS A 188 -15.83 14.72 20.53
C CYS A 188 -15.89 14.44 22.04
N VAL A 189 -16.31 13.23 22.42
CA VAL A 189 -16.43 12.84 23.84
C VAL A 189 -15.06 12.54 24.45
N VAL A 190 -14.24 11.72 23.79
CA VAL A 190 -12.96 11.25 24.35
C VAL A 190 -11.84 12.30 24.27
N THR A 191 -11.97 13.30 23.40
CA THR A 191 -11.04 14.44 23.33
C THR A 191 -11.35 15.53 24.36
N GLU A 192 -12.44 15.41 25.12
CA GLU A 192 -12.74 16.33 26.21
C GLU A 192 -11.69 16.18 27.33
N PRO A 193 -11.04 17.26 27.81
CA PRO A 193 -9.96 17.17 28.79
C PRO A 193 -10.34 16.50 30.12
N SER A 194 -11.62 16.53 30.49
CA SER A 194 -12.15 15.90 31.71
C SER A 194 -12.51 14.42 31.53
N TYR A 195 -12.53 13.90 30.29
CA TYR A 195 -13.04 12.56 30.00
C TYR A 195 -12.30 11.47 30.78
N PHE A 196 -10.97 11.40 30.62
CA PHE A 196 -10.15 10.38 31.30
C PHE A 196 -10.04 10.61 32.81
N LYS A 197 -10.35 11.82 33.31
CA LYS A 197 -10.41 12.10 34.74
C LYS A 197 -11.66 11.51 35.39
N LEU A 198 -12.76 11.50 34.65
CA LEU A 198 -14.07 11.02 35.12
C LEU A 198 -14.29 9.54 34.80
N CYS A 199 -13.53 8.97 33.87
CA CYS A 199 -13.63 7.58 33.49
C CYS A 199 -13.00 6.67 34.55
N THR A 200 -13.83 5.91 35.25
CA THR A 200 -13.40 4.91 36.25
C THR A 200 -13.27 3.50 35.66
N GLU A 201 -13.65 3.32 34.39
CA GLU A 201 -13.66 2.02 33.72
C GLU A 201 -12.31 1.73 33.05
N HIS A 202 -11.82 0.49 33.19
CA HIS A 202 -10.58 0.03 32.55
C HIS A 202 -10.67 0.00 31.00
N CYS A 203 -11.87 -0.16 30.45
CA CYS A 203 -12.12 -0.11 29.01
C CYS A 203 -13.35 0.76 28.75
N PRO A 204 -13.16 2.06 28.43
CA PRO A 204 -14.27 2.95 28.17
C PRO A 204 -15.08 2.46 26.95
N LEU A 205 -16.39 2.31 27.12
CA LEU A 205 -17.29 1.83 26.06
C LEU A 205 -17.17 2.61 24.75
N HIS A 206 -16.87 3.91 24.83
CA HIS A 206 -16.65 4.77 23.67
C HIS A 206 -15.50 4.26 22.79
N LEU A 207 -14.40 3.80 23.40
CA LEU A 207 -13.27 3.24 22.66
C LEU A 207 -13.57 1.82 22.15
N ALA A 208 -14.36 1.03 22.87
CA ALA A 208 -14.84 -0.27 22.38
C ALA A 208 -15.75 -0.13 21.14
N LEU A 209 -16.55 0.93 21.06
CA LEU A 209 -17.35 1.23 19.86
C LEU A 209 -16.46 1.51 18.63
N LEU A 210 -15.27 2.10 18.82
CA LEU A 210 -14.31 2.32 17.73
C LEU A 210 -13.80 1.00 17.15
N ASP A 211 -13.66 -0.05 17.96
CA ASP A 211 -13.27 -1.38 17.50
C ASP A 211 -14.32 -1.98 16.55
N GLU A 212 -15.61 -1.79 16.85
CA GLU A 212 -16.70 -2.23 15.97
C GLU A 212 -16.74 -1.40 14.68
N VAL A 213 -16.53 -0.09 14.77
CA VAL A 213 -16.42 0.79 13.59
C VAL A 213 -15.24 0.33 12.71
N ALA A 214 -14.09 0.00 13.30
CA ALA A 214 -12.93 -0.52 12.60
C ALA A 214 -13.20 -1.86 11.92
N SER A 215 -13.98 -2.75 12.56
CA SER A 215 -14.38 -4.04 12.02
C SER A 215 -15.30 -3.89 10.80
N CYS A 216 -16.26 -2.96 10.86
CA CYS A 216 -17.25 -2.77 9.81
C CYS A 216 -16.71 -1.95 8.62
N HIS A 217 -15.83 -0.95 8.84
CA HIS A 217 -15.53 0.08 7.84
C HIS A 217 -14.03 0.32 7.59
N PRO A 218 -13.42 -0.40 6.64
CA PRO A 218 -12.01 -0.22 6.27
C PRO A 218 -11.63 1.20 5.82
N LEU A 219 -12.57 1.93 5.20
CA LEU A 219 -12.34 3.31 4.74
C LEU A 219 -12.16 4.31 5.89
N LEU A 220 -12.54 3.95 7.12
CA LEU A 220 -12.45 4.83 8.28
C LEU A 220 -11.17 4.61 9.10
N HIS A 221 -10.39 3.58 8.75
CA HIS A 221 -9.18 3.19 9.50
C HIS A 221 -8.18 4.33 9.64
N HIS A 222 -8.00 5.16 8.60
CA HIS A 222 -7.06 6.27 8.68
C HIS A 222 -7.51 7.34 9.69
N ARG A 223 -8.80 7.68 9.71
CA ARG A 223 -9.34 8.68 10.65
C ARG A 223 -9.37 8.13 12.09
N LEU A 224 -9.68 6.84 12.26
CA LEU A 224 -9.55 6.13 13.53
C LEU A 224 -8.11 6.18 14.06
N LEU A 225 -7.12 5.89 13.21
CA LEU A 225 -5.72 5.97 13.60
C LEU A 225 -5.32 7.40 13.99
N GLN A 226 -5.77 8.42 13.25
CA GLN A 226 -5.51 9.82 13.61
C GLN A 226 -6.04 10.17 15.01
N LEU A 227 -7.25 9.73 15.34
CA LEU A 227 -7.82 9.91 16.68
C LEU A 227 -6.97 9.19 17.75
N LEU A 228 -6.64 7.91 17.52
CA LEU A 228 -5.82 7.14 18.47
C LEU A 228 -4.44 7.77 18.70
N VAL A 229 -3.80 8.27 17.63
CA VAL A 229 -2.53 9.01 17.70
C VAL A 229 -2.69 10.29 18.51
N GLN A 230 -3.73 11.09 18.22
CA GLN A 230 -4.01 12.32 18.97
C GLN A 230 -4.20 12.05 20.47
N LEU A 231 -4.91 10.99 20.84
CA LEU A 231 -5.10 10.61 22.23
C LEU A 231 -3.80 10.10 22.87
N PHE A 232 -3.02 9.31 22.14
CA PHE A 232 -1.75 8.75 22.61
C PHE A 232 -0.69 9.83 22.88
N GLU A 233 -0.66 10.88 22.04
CA GLU A 233 0.25 12.03 22.16
C GLU A 233 -0.28 13.12 23.11
N SER A 234 -1.54 13.02 23.56
CA SER A 234 -2.11 14.04 24.44
C SER A 234 -1.44 14.02 25.82
N PRO A 235 -0.98 15.17 26.33
CA PRO A 235 -0.46 15.25 27.69
C PRO A 235 -1.61 15.12 28.69
N GLN A 236 -1.48 14.17 29.62
CA GLN A 236 -2.45 13.91 30.68
C GLN A 236 -1.82 14.17 32.05
N ASP A 237 -1.20 15.35 32.20
CA ASP A 237 -0.36 15.72 33.35
C ASP A 237 -1.09 15.66 34.71
N GLU A 238 -2.42 15.74 34.70
CA GLU A 238 -3.24 15.66 35.90
C GLU A 238 -3.54 14.22 36.37
N LEU A 239 -3.27 13.21 35.54
CA LEU A 239 -3.45 11.81 35.90
C LEU A 239 -2.18 11.26 36.57
N GLU A 240 -2.37 10.30 37.48
CA GLU A 240 -1.25 9.59 38.11
C GLU A 240 -0.44 8.80 37.06
N ILE A 241 0.89 8.71 37.21
CA ILE A 241 1.79 8.12 36.20
C ILE A 241 1.37 6.70 35.81
N LEU A 242 0.93 5.89 36.78
CA LEU A 242 0.46 4.52 36.53
C LEU A 242 -0.80 4.50 35.64
N VAL A 243 -1.75 5.40 35.90
CA VAL A 243 -2.99 5.53 35.11
C VAL A 243 -2.68 6.01 33.69
N GLN A 244 -1.72 6.92 33.52
CA GLN A 244 -1.27 7.33 32.19
C GLN A 244 -0.68 6.16 31.39
N LEU A 245 0.10 5.30 32.05
CA LEU A 245 0.70 4.12 31.40
C LEU A 245 -0.38 3.11 31.00
N GLU A 246 -1.36 2.85 31.87
CA GLU A 246 -2.51 1.97 31.57
C GLU A 246 -3.36 2.52 30.42
N LEU A 247 -3.62 3.84 30.39
CA LEU A 247 -4.31 4.50 29.29
C LEU A 247 -3.56 4.31 27.97
N LYS A 248 -2.24 4.53 27.96
CA LYS A 248 -1.42 4.34 26.76
C LYS A 248 -1.43 2.89 26.28
N LYS A 249 -1.36 1.90 27.18
CA LYS A 249 -1.51 0.47 26.82
C LYS A 249 -2.88 0.18 26.20
N MET A 250 -3.95 0.70 26.81
CA MET A 250 -5.31 0.55 26.30
C MET A 250 -5.45 1.15 24.89
N LEU A 251 -4.82 2.30 24.60
CA LEU A 251 -4.79 2.88 23.25
C LEU A 251 -3.98 2.02 22.27
N LEU A 252 -2.85 1.44 22.71
CA LEU A 252 -2.07 0.50 21.90
C LEU A 252 -2.89 -0.75 21.56
N ASP A 253 -3.70 -1.28 22.47
CA ASP A 253 -4.59 -2.43 22.18
C ASP A 253 -5.59 -2.09 21.05
N ARG A 254 -6.12 -0.86 21.03
CA ARG A 254 -7.00 -0.40 19.94
C ARG A 254 -6.22 -0.30 18.62
N MET A 255 -4.96 0.14 18.67
CA MET A 255 -4.07 0.14 17.50
C MET A 255 -3.77 -1.28 17.00
N VAL A 256 -3.56 -2.25 17.90
CA VAL A 256 -3.39 -3.68 17.57
C VAL A 256 -4.67 -4.25 16.96
N ASN A 257 -5.85 -3.93 17.50
CA ASN A 257 -7.12 -4.30 16.87
C ASN A 257 -7.23 -3.70 15.47
N LEU A 258 -6.90 -2.42 15.27
CA LEU A 258 -6.92 -1.78 13.96
C LEU A 258 -5.94 -2.44 12.96
N LEU A 259 -4.76 -2.86 13.45
CA LEU A 259 -3.79 -3.65 12.70
C LEU A 259 -4.39 -5.00 12.27
N SER A 260 -5.08 -5.70 13.18
CA SER A 260 -5.76 -6.98 12.90
C SER A 260 -6.88 -6.87 11.85
N ARG A 261 -7.46 -5.66 11.67
CA ARG A 261 -8.48 -5.38 10.65
C ARG A 261 -7.91 -4.93 9.30
N GLY A 262 -6.58 -4.86 9.15
CA GLY A 262 -5.92 -4.59 7.88
C GLY A 262 -5.22 -3.23 7.76
N CYS A 263 -5.30 -2.35 8.77
CA CYS A 263 -4.56 -1.07 8.79
C CYS A 263 -3.11 -1.25 9.30
N VAL A 264 -2.41 -2.25 8.77
CA VAL A 264 -1.14 -2.71 9.34
C VAL A 264 -0.03 -1.67 9.17
N VAL A 265 0.20 -1.25 7.93
CA VAL A 265 1.35 -0.40 7.57
C VAL A 265 1.28 1.00 8.21
N PRO A 266 0.15 1.72 8.21
CA PRO A 266 0.07 3.03 8.87
C PRO A 266 0.32 2.97 10.38
N VAL A 267 -0.22 1.96 11.07
CA VAL A 267 -0.01 1.76 12.51
C VAL A 267 1.47 1.49 12.81
N LEU A 268 2.08 0.55 12.10
CA LEU A 268 3.49 0.21 12.31
C LEU A 268 4.45 1.37 12.00
N ARG A 269 4.15 2.17 10.97
CA ARG A 269 4.95 3.37 10.66
C ARG A 269 4.88 4.39 11.80
N TYR A 270 3.71 4.57 12.40
CA TYR A 270 3.57 5.44 13.56
C TYR A 270 4.38 4.95 14.76
N ILE A 271 4.23 3.68 15.16
CA ILE A 271 4.98 3.11 16.29
C ILE A 271 6.49 3.17 16.05
N LYS A 272 6.95 2.86 14.83
CA LYS A 272 8.35 2.99 14.44
C LYS A 272 8.84 4.44 14.56
N GLN A 273 8.00 5.42 14.23
CA GLN A 273 8.33 6.84 14.37
C GLN A 273 8.46 7.26 15.85
N CYS A 274 7.56 6.81 16.73
CA CYS A 274 7.68 7.02 18.17
C CYS A 274 8.99 6.47 18.72
N TRP A 275 9.35 5.23 18.33
CA TRP A 275 10.62 4.62 18.73
C TRP A 275 11.84 5.42 18.22
N GLN A 276 11.82 5.86 16.96
CA GLN A 276 12.93 6.64 16.37
C GLN A 276 13.07 8.04 16.97
N ARG A 277 11.98 8.67 17.41
CA ARG A 277 12.00 9.97 18.09
C ARG A 277 12.46 9.87 19.53
N GLY A 278 12.26 8.72 20.18
CA GLY A 278 12.60 8.50 21.58
C GLY A 278 11.71 9.27 22.57
N ASP A 279 10.51 9.68 22.14
CA ASP A 279 9.53 10.41 22.94
C ASP A 279 8.54 9.49 23.70
N THR A 280 8.63 8.18 23.43
CA THR A 280 7.75 7.15 23.98
C THR A 280 8.57 6.10 24.74
N ASP A 281 8.10 5.70 25.92
CA ASP A 281 8.79 4.72 26.76
C ASP A 281 8.98 3.38 26.03
N ILE A 282 10.19 2.82 26.16
CA ILE A 282 10.56 1.53 25.56
C ILE A 282 9.62 0.40 26.04
N SER A 283 9.10 0.49 27.27
CA SER A 283 8.14 -0.48 27.82
C SER A 283 6.81 -0.52 27.06
N LEU A 284 6.35 0.61 26.52
CA LEU A 284 5.14 0.69 25.70
C LEU A 284 5.38 0.13 24.30
N ILE A 285 6.55 0.42 23.71
CA ILE A 285 6.95 -0.17 22.42
C ILE A 285 7.08 -1.68 22.55
N ARG A 286 7.72 -2.17 23.63
CA ARG A 286 7.78 -3.60 23.97
C ARG A 286 6.39 -4.21 24.08
N TYR A 287 5.49 -3.59 24.84
CA TYR A 287 4.11 -4.05 24.99
C TYR A 287 3.41 -4.21 23.64
N PHE A 288 3.47 -3.18 22.79
CA PHE A 288 2.88 -3.23 21.46
C PHE A 288 3.48 -4.36 20.60
N ILE A 289 4.81 -4.53 20.60
CA ILE A 289 5.48 -5.59 19.84
C ILE A 289 5.08 -6.98 20.36
N THR A 290 4.96 -7.17 21.68
CA THR A 290 4.46 -8.42 22.27
C THR A 290 3.08 -8.77 21.74
N GLU A 291 2.12 -7.85 21.84
CA GLU A 291 0.74 -8.08 21.38
C GLU A 291 0.67 -8.33 19.86
N VAL A 292 1.51 -7.65 19.08
CA VAL A 292 1.60 -7.89 17.63
C VAL A 292 2.17 -9.28 17.34
N LEU A 293 3.26 -9.69 18.00
CA LEU A 293 3.87 -11.00 17.79
C LEU A 293 2.91 -12.14 18.18
N ASP A 294 2.12 -11.96 19.24
CA ASP A 294 1.12 -12.93 19.69
C ASP A 294 -0.09 -13.02 18.73
N ALA A 295 -0.38 -11.94 18.00
CA ALA A 295 -1.53 -11.87 17.09
C ALA A 295 -1.24 -12.29 15.64
N ILE A 296 0.03 -12.44 15.24
CA ILE A 296 0.42 -12.70 13.84
C ILE A 296 0.91 -14.12 13.60
N ALA A 297 0.78 -14.56 12.35
CA ALA A 297 1.34 -15.81 11.87
C ALA A 297 1.85 -15.63 10.42
N PRO A 298 2.83 -16.44 9.96
CA PRO A 298 3.28 -16.41 8.56
C PRO A 298 2.15 -16.81 7.58
N PRO A 299 2.21 -16.41 6.29
CA PRO A 299 3.28 -15.66 5.60
C PRO A 299 3.31 -14.16 5.94
N TYR A 300 4.52 -13.62 6.11
CA TYR A 300 4.73 -12.18 6.28
C TYR A 300 5.05 -11.50 4.95
N THR A 301 4.52 -10.30 4.75
CA THR A 301 4.89 -9.45 3.61
C THR A 301 6.24 -8.77 3.88
N GLN A 302 7.00 -8.47 2.82
CA GLN A 302 8.31 -7.82 2.97
C GLN A 302 8.18 -6.43 3.63
N GLU A 303 7.13 -5.67 3.29
CA GLU A 303 6.87 -4.36 3.90
C GLU A 303 6.61 -4.47 5.41
N PHE A 304 5.87 -5.49 5.85
CA PHE A 304 5.66 -5.77 7.27
C PHE A 304 6.98 -6.10 7.97
N VAL A 305 7.77 -7.02 7.41
CA VAL A 305 9.06 -7.44 7.99
C VAL A 305 10.01 -6.25 8.11
N GLN A 306 10.12 -5.39 7.10
CA GLN A 306 10.98 -4.20 7.13
C GLN A 306 10.59 -3.16 8.20
N LEU A 307 9.31 -3.12 8.58
CA LEU A 307 8.83 -2.24 9.64
C LEU A 307 9.06 -2.83 11.02
N VAL A 308 8.81 -4.12 11.20
CA VAL A 308 8.81 -4.80 12.51
C VAL A 308 10.20 -5.32 12.91
N LEU A 309 10.96 -5.89 11.97
CA LEU A 309 12.25 -6.54 12.26
C LEU A 309 13.23 -5.64 13.04
N PRO A 310 13.43 -4.34 12.69
CA PRO A 310 14.36 -3.49 13.43
C PRO A 310 13.97 -3.27 14.90
N MET A 311 12.67 -3.27 15.21
CA MET A 311 12.18 -3.15 16.59
C MET A 311 12.31 -4.48 17.34
N VAL A 312 12.10 -5.61 16.66
CA VAL A 312 12.22 -6.95 17.24
C VAL A 312 13.67 -7.36 17.49
N GLU A 313 14.61 -6.92 16.64
CA GLU A 313 16.04 -7.19 16.81
C GLU A 313 16.66 -6.42 17.99
N ASN A 314 16.07 -5.29 18.38
CA ASN A 314 16.57 -4.45 19.47
C ASN A 314 16.40 -5.13 20.85
N GLU A 315 17.53 -5.35 21.55
CA GLU A 315 17.56 -6.02 22.85
C GLU A 315 16.86 -5.24 23.97
N GLU A 316 16.81 -3.91 23.92
CA GLU A 316 16.08 -3.11 24.90
C GLU A 316 14.56 -3.33 24.78
N ILE A 317 14.08 -3.66 23.58
CA ILE A 317 12.65 -3.93 23.34
C ILE A 317 12.36 -5.39 23.68
N THR A 318 13.03 -6.37 23.05
CA THR A 318 12.63 -7.78 23.13
C THR A 318 13.58 -8.67 23.94
N GLY A 319 14.64 -8.13 24.53
CA GLY A 319 15.68 -8.93 25.20
C GLY A 319 15.16 -9.82 26.33
N THR A 320 14.14 -9.36 27.09
CA THR A 320 13.51 -10.16 28.15
C THR A 320 12.53 -11.22 27.64
N MET A 321 12.17 -11.18 26.35
CA MET A 321 11.24 -12.12 25.73
C MET A 321 11.94 -13.34 25.13
N ARG A 322 13.25 -13.24 24.88
CA ARG A 322 14.09 -14.32 24.36
C ARG A 322 14.42 -15.29 25.49
N ALA A 323 13.59 -16.31 25.68
CA ALA A 323 13.88 -17.40 26.61
C ALA A 323 14.86 -18.41 25.99
N GLU A 324 15.62 -19.15 26.79
CA GLU A 324 16.58 -20.18 26.34
C GLU A 324 15.91 -21.45 25.73
N GLY A 325 14.70 -21.37 25.19
CA GLY A 325 13.93 -22.50 24.64
C GLY A 325 13.46 -22.28 23.20
N GLU A 326 13.24 -23.37 22.44
CA GLU A 326 12.97 -23.38 20.99
C GLU A 326 11.65 -22.71 20.52
N ASN A 327 10.83 -22.14 21.41
CA ASN A 327 9.48 -21.63 21.10
C ASN A 327 9.21 -20.20 21.60
N ASP A 328 10.21 -19.31 21.62
CA ASP A 328 9.93 -17.89 21.88
C ASP A 328 9.45 -17.17 20.58
N PRO A 329 8.43 -16.31 20.67
CA PRO A 329 7.81 -15.69 19.49
C PRO A 329 8.75 -14.75 18.73
N VAL A 330 9.80 -14.24 19.39
CA VAL A 330 10.80 -13.36 18.79
C VAL A 330 11.73 -14.17 17.88
N SER A 331 12.28 -15.28 18.38
CA SER A 331 13.10 -16.20 17.58
C SER A 331 12.30 -16.84 16.44
N GLU A 332 11.03 -17.19 16.68
CA GLU A 332 10.14 -17.70 15.64
C GLU A 332 9.92 -16.66 14.52
N PHE A 333 9.65 -15.40 14.87
CA PHE A 333 9.49 -14.32 13.90
C PHE A 333 10.77 -14.08 13.10
N ILE A 334 11.92 -13.99 13.77
CA ILE A 334 13.23 -13.78 13.11
C ILE A 334 13.53 -14.94 12.14
N GLY A 335 13.36 -16.20 12.58
CA GLY A 335 13.58 -17.38 11.73
C GLY A 335 12.65 -17.42 10.51
N LYS A 336 11.36 -17.10 10.70
CA LYS A 336 10.38 -17.11 9.61
C LYS A 336 10.47 -15.88 8.70
N SER A 337 11.01 -14.76 9.18
CA SER A 337 11.22 -13.55 8.37
C SER A 337 12.27 -13.71 7.25
N SER A 338 13.10 -14.76 7.35
CA SER A 338 14.12 -15.15 6.36
C SER A 338 13.77 -16.43 5.58
N SER A 339 12.53 -16.90 5.71
CA SER A 339 11.99 -18.06 4.99
C SER A 339 11.08 -17.65 3.83
N ALA A 340 10.94 -18.50 2.82
CA ALA A 340 9.98 -18.31 1.74
C ALA A 340 9.09 -19.53 1.52
N CYS A 341 7.94 -19.28 0.89
CA CYS A 341 6.98 -20.29 0.48
C CYS A 341 6.60 -20.03 -0.99
N ALA A 342 6.65 -21.07 -1.82
CA ALA A 342 6.23 -20.97 -3.22
C ALA A 342 4.81 -21.51 -3.41
N ARG A 343 4.08 -20.96 -4.38
CA ARG A 343 2.76 -21.46 -4.77
C ARG A 343 2.87 -22.22 -6.08
N ILE A 344 2.66 -23.53 -6.06
CA ILE A 344 2.67 -24.42 -7.23
C ILE A 344 1.27 -24.99 -7.40
N ASN A 345 0.68 -24.90 -8.59
CA ASN A 345 -0.66 -25.44 -8.89
C ASN A 345 -1.78 -24.99 -7.92
N ARG A 346 -1.72 -23.72 -7.47
CA ARG A 346 -2.64 -23.14 -6.46
C ARG A 346 -2.51 -23.73 -5.06
N ALA A 347 -1.57 -24.64 -4.81
CA ALA A 347 -1.18 -25.09 -3.49
C ALA A 347 0.10 -24.37 -3.05
N TYR A 348 0.20 -24.07 -1.75
CA TYR A 348 1.44 -23.59 -1.15
C TYR A 348 2.30 -24.80 -0.76
N ILE A 349 3.61 -24.73 -1.03
CA ILE A 349 4.55 -25.74 -0.55
C ILE A 349 5.03 -25.42 0.86
N ASN A 350 5.68 -26.38 1.51
CA ASN A 350 6.32 -26.16 2.80
C ASN A 350 7.33 -25.00 2.73
N TRP A 351 7.44 -24.28 3.83
CA TRP A 351 8.41 -23.21 3.99
C TRP A 351 9.84 -23.75 3.91
N PHE A 352 10.72 -22.95 3.30
CA PHE A 352 12.15 -23.23 3.25
C PHE A 352 12.95 -21.95 3.47
N ASP A 353 14.09 -22.09 4.14
CA ASP A 353 14.98 -20.96 4.42
C ASP A 353 15.63 -20.45 3.14
N ILE A 354 15.58 -19.13 2.93
CA ILE A 354 16.40 -18.49 1.90
C ILE A 354 17.66 -17.94 2.56
N ARG A 355 18.74 -18.72 2.49
CA ARG A 355 20.05 -18.30 3.04
C ARG A 355 20.95 -17.62 2.01
N ARG A 356 20.71 -17.83 0.71
CA ARG A 356 21.50 -17.29 -0.41
C ARG A 356 20.65 -17.10 -1.65
N GLY A 357 21.00 -16.07 -2.44
CA GLY A 357 20.42 -15.82 -3.76
C GLY A 357 19.37 -14.70 -3.78
N VAL A 358 18.82 -14.47 -4.97
CA VAL A 358 17.74 -13.52 -5.23
C VAL A 358 16.55 -14.27 -5.83
N SER A 359 15.33 -13.78 -5.62
CA SER A 359 14.13 -14.43 -6.17
C SER A 359 14.13 -14.35 -7.71
N GLN A 360 14.11 -15.50 -8.37
CA GLN A 360 13.95 -15.55 -9.83
C GLN A 360 12.56 -15.05 -10.24
N GLY A 361 12.50 -14.25 -11.30
CA GLY A 361 11.25 -13.64 -11.81
C GLY A 361 10.82 -12.36 -11.07
N CYS A 362 11.52 -11.96 -10.01
CA CYS A 362 11.29 -10.66 -9.38
C CYS A 362 11.93 -9.54 -10.22
N ALA A 363 11.22 -8.43 -10.38
CA ALA A 363 11.66 -7.30 -11.21
C ALA A 363 12.94 -6.61 -10.69
N THR A 364 13.22 -6.67 -9.39
CA THR A 364 14.39 -6.02 -8.77
C THR A 364 15.61 -6.96 -8.65
N SER A 365 15.41 -8.26 -8.78
CA SER A 365 16.49 -9.25 -8.62
C SER A 365 17.64 -9.09 -9.63
N PRO A 366 17.41 -8.73 -10.91
CA PRO A 366 18.52 -8.44 -11.84
C PRO A 366 19.39 -7.28 -11.38
N LEU A 367 18.79 -6.21 -10.82
CA LEU A 367 19.53 -5.05 -10.32
C LEU A 367 20.39 -5.40 -9.11
N LEU A 368 19.82 -6.13 -8.15
CA LEU A 368 20.53 -6.58 -6.95
C LEU A 368 21.69 -7.51 -7.30
N PHE A 369 21.49 -8.40 -8.28
CA PHE A 369 22.55 -9.26 -8.80
C PHE A 369 23.66 -8.46 -9.48
N ASN A 370 23.32 -7.46 -10.29
CA ASN A 370 24.32 -6.59 -10.92
C ASN A 370 25.14 -5.80 -9.88
N LEU A 371 24.50 -5.26 -8.84
CA LEU A 371 25.22 -4.57 -7.75
C LEU A 371 26.16 -5.51 -7.00
N PHE A 372 25.77 -6.77 -6.80
CA PHE A 372 26.62 -7.78 -6.19
C PHE A 372 27.86 -8.07 -7.07
N MET A 373 27.66 -8.17 -8.40
CA MET A 373 28.71 -8.39 -9.39
C MET A 373 29.57 -7.15 -9.65
N ASP A 374 29.14 -5.94 -9.29
CA ASP A 374 29.90 -4.70 -9.53
C ASP A 374 31.29 -4.72 -8.85
N SER A 375 31.36 -5.32 -7.66
CA SER A 375 32.65 -5.54 -6.98
C SER A 375 33.62 -6.46 -7.74
N CYS A 376 33.11 -7.34 -8.60
CA CYS A 376 33.92 -8.19 -9.50
C CYS A 376 34.60 -7.36 -10.60
N LEU A 377 33.84 -6.40 -11.14
CA LEU A 377 34.32 -5.55 -12.22
C LEU A 377 35.48 -4.68 -11.74
N TYR A 378 35.49 -4.27 -10.47
CA TYR A 378 36.58 -3.49 -9.90
C TYR A 378 37.92 -4.25 -9.97
N ASP A 379 37.96 -5.49 -9.50
CA ASP A 379 39.18 -6.33 -9.50
C ASP A 379 39.68 -6.64 -10.93
N LEU A 380 38.77 -6.80 -11.89
CA LEU A 380 39.11 -7.04 -13.31
C LEU A 380 39.53 -5.76 -14.03
N LYS A 381 39.00 -4.60 -13.64
CA LYS A 381 39.29 -3.30 -14.26
C LYS A 381 40.73 -2.85 -14.02
N GLU A 382 41.38 -3.27 -12.93
CA GLU A 382 42.79 -2.95 -12.65
C GLU A 382 43.79 -3.88 -13.38
N HIS A 383 43.33 -4.97 -14.01
CA HIS A 383 44.23 -5.91 -14.69
C HIS A 383 44.76 -5.37 -16.03
N GLU A 384 46.01 -5.63 -16.40
CA GLU A 384 46.57 -5.15 -17.67
C GLU A 384 45.99 -5.83 -18.93
N CYS A 385 45.43 -7.04 -18.79
CA CYS A 385 44.93 -7.85 -19.90
C CYS A 385 43.50 -7.44 -20.32
N GLY A 386 43.20 -7.51 -21.63
CA GLY A 386 41.90 -7.16 -22.22
C GLY A 386 41.94 -7.16 -23.75
N LEU A 387 40.80 -6.90 -24.40
CA LEU A 387 40.71 -6.63 -25.83
C LEU A 387 40.71 -5.12 -26.07
N THR A 388 41.71 -4.62 -26.77
CA THR A 388 41.78 -3.19 -27.13
C THR A 388 41.06 -2.96 -28.45
N MET A 389 40.06 -2.08 -28.43
CA MET A 389 39.35 -1.57 -29.60
C MET A 389 39.53 -0.06 -29.61
N ASP A 390 40.39 0.44 -30.49
CA ASP A 390 40.80 1.85 -30.54
C ASP A 390 41.31 2.36 -29.18
N GLU A 391 40.64 3.36 -28.57
CA GLU A 391 40.98 3.91 -27.25
C GLU A 391 40.32 3.15 -26.08
N LEU A 392 39.46 2.16 -26.36
CA LEU A 392 38.70 1.41 -25.35
C LEU A 392 39.32 0.04 -25.10
N SER A 393 39.57 -0.30 -23.83
CA SER A 393 39.93 -1.65 -23.41
C SER A 393 38.70 -2.36 -22.84
N VAL A 394 38.19 -3.35 -23.59
CA VAL A 394 37.05 -4.18 -23.19
C VAL A 394 37.57 -5.50 -22.64
N LYS A 395 37.25 -5.78 -21.38
CA LYS A 395 37.75 -6.98 -20.68
C LYS A 395 36.70 -8.04 -20.49
N CYS A 396 35.48 -7.61 -20.17
CA CYS A 396 34.36 -8.52 -20.00
C CYS A 396 33.02 -7.88 -20.34
N LEU A 397 32.06 -8.74 -20.69
CA LEU A 397 30.65 -8.40 -20.82
C LEU A 397 29.90 -9.27 -19.80
N LEU A 398 29.13 -8.64 -18.93
CA LEU A 398 28.34 -9.33 -17.91
C LEU A 398 26.86 -9.13 -18.23
N TYR A 399 26.14 -10.24 -18.39
CA TYR A 399 24.69 -10.23 -18.58
C TYR A 399 24.05 -11.30 -17.71
N ALA A 400 23.44 -10.89 -16.59
CA ALA A 400 22.84 -11.79 -15.61
C ALA A 400 23.81 -12.94 -15.27
N GLU A 401 23.44 -14.18 -15.56
CA GLU A 401 24.24 -15.38 -15.24
C GLU A 401 25.38 -15.64 -16.25
N ASP A 402 25.39 -14.97 -17.41
CA ASP A 402 26.37 -15.17 -18.48
C ASP A 402 27.51 -14.14 -18.43
N GLN A 403 28.74 -14.64 -18.56
CA GLN A 403 29.96 -13.83 -18.51
C GLN A 403 30.81 -14.10 -19.75
N VAL A 404 31.18 -13.04 -20.46
CA VAL A 404 32.11 -13.10 -21.60
C VAL A 404 33.40 -12.42 -21.19
N ILE A 405 34.53 -13.08 -21.38
CA ILE A 405 35.86 -12.57 -21.07
C ILE A 405 36.61 -12.45 -22.40
N LEU A 406 37.22 -11.28 -22.66
CA LEU A 406 37.88 -10.96 -23.92
C LEU A 406 39.34 -10.59 -23.68
N ALA A 407 40.23 -11.17 -24.48
CA ALA A 407 41.65 -10.85 -24.46
C ALA A 407 42.25 -11.01 -25.87
N SER A 408 43.30 -10.25 -26.14
CA SER A 408 44.01 -10.26 -27.42
C SER A 408 44.89 -11.51 -27.64
N TRP A 409 45.19 -12.27 -26.58
CA TRP A 409 46.06 -13.46 -26.62
C TRP A 409 45.67 -14.48 -25.55
N ALA A 410 45.96 -15.77 -25.82
CA ALA A 410 45.55 -16.90 -24.98
C ALA A 410 46.09 -16.82 -23.54
N CYS A 411 47.34 -16.40 -23.33
CA CYS A 411 47.90 -16.25 -21.99
C CYS A 411 47.15 -15.20 -21.15
N GLY A 412 46.80 -14.07 -21.77
CA GLY A 412 46.02 -13.01 -21.11
C GLY A 412 44.59 -13.45 -20.80
N LEU A 413 43.99 -14.25 -21.70
CA LEU A 413 42.69 -14.86 -21.46
C LEU A 413 42.73 -15.80 -20.25
N GLN A 414 43.76 -16.66 -20.15
CA GLN A 414 43.94 -17.60 -19.04
C GLN A 414 44.09 -16.89 -17.69
N GLU A 415 44.87 -15.80 -17.64
CA GLU A 415 45.00 -14.98 -16.43
C GLU A 415 43.67 -14.36 -15.98
N MET A 416 42.92 -13.78 -16.93
CA MET A 416 41.61 -13.17 -16.65
C MET A 416 40.58 -14.21 -16.19
N VAL A 417 40.58 -15.39 -16.81
CA VAL A 417 39.73 -16.51 -16.43
C VAL A 417 40.07 -17.00 -15.01
N ASN A 418 41.36 -17.10 -14.67
CA ASN A 418 41.79 -17.50 -13.33
C ASN A 418 41.31 -16.50 -12.27
N LYS A 419 41.49 -15.19 -12.50
CA LYS A 419 41.01 -14.15 -11.57
C LYS A 419 39.50 -14.15 -11.41
N MET A 420 38.75 -14.31 -12.51
CA MET A 420 37.30 -14.45 -12.44
C MET A 420 36.91 -15.68 -11.61
N ASN A 421 37.57 -16.81 -11.82
CA ASN A 421 37.30 -18.03 -11.07
C ASN A 421 37.57 -17.87 -9.57
N ASP A 422 38.67 -17.21 -9.20
CA ASP A 422 38.99 -16.92 -7.79
C ASP A 422 37.94 -15.99 -7.14
N PHE A 423 37.47 -14.98 -7.88
CA PHE A 423 36.39 -14.10 -7.41
C PHE A 423 35.09 -14.87 -7.19
N VAL A 424 34.67 -15.67 -8.17
CA VAL A 424 33.46 -16.51 -8.12
C VAL A 424 33.51 -17.45 -6.92
N LYS A 425 34.66 -18.09 -6.67
CA LYS A 425 34.89 -18.94 -5.49
C LYS A 425 34.82 -18.19 -4.18
N LYS A 426 35.46 -17.03 -4.08
CA LYS A 426 35.45 -16.17 -2.88
C LYS A 426 34.02 -15.75 -2.50
N ARG A 427 33.14 -15.60 -3.49
CA ARG A 427 31.72 -15.28 -3.32
C ARG A 427 30.81 -16.50 -3.14
N SER A 428 31.38 -17.70 -2.96
CA SER A 428 30.64 -18.96 -2.84
C SER A 428 29.72 -19.26 -4.04
N MET A 429 30.12 -18.79 -5.23
CA MET A 429 29.49 -19.13 -6.51
C MET A 429 30.31 -20.23 -7.21
N LYS A 430 29.70 -20.91 -8.19
CA LYS A 430 30.35 -21.96 -8.97
C LYS A 430 30.06 -21.78 -10.45
N GLY A 431 31.12 -21.65 -11.26
CA GLY A 431 31.01 -21.66 -12.72
C GLY A 431 30.73 -23.07 -13.25
N ASN A 432 30.02 -23.18 -14.37
CA ASN A 432 29.76 -24.45 -15.02
C ASN A 432 30.73 -24.66 -16.19
N VAL A 433 31.86 -25.31 -15.93
CA VAL A 433 32.91 -25.57 -16.93
C VAL A 433 32.39 -26.29 -18.17
N GLY A 434 31.46 -27.24 -18.01
CA GLY A 434 30.88 -27.97 -19.14
C GLY A 434 30.04 -27.11 -20.10
N LYS A 435 29.50 -25.99 -19.61
CA LYS A 435 28.80 -24.99 -20.44
C LYS A 435 29.73 -23.91 -20.98
N THR A 436 30.88 -23.68 -20.35
CA THR A 436 31.86 -22.71 -20.81
C THR A 436 32.49 -23.19 -22.12
N LYS A 437 32.65 -22.26 -23.07
CA LYS A 437 33.33 -22.50 -24.35
C LYS A 437 34.37 -21.41 -24.57
N VAL A 438 35.43 -21.74 -25.30
CA VAL A 438 36.42 -20.78 -25.79
C VAL A 438 36.31 -20.68 -27.31
N MET A 439 36.49 -19.48 -27.83
CA MET A 439 36.39 -19.19 -29.26
C MET A 439 37.49 -18.21 -29.64
N VAL A 440 38.17 -18.51 -30.74
CA VAL A 440 39.23 -17.66 -31.29
C VAL A 440 38.70 -16.98 -32.55
N PHE A 441 38.78 -15.65 -32.59
CA PHE A 441 38.46 -14.89 -33.80
C PHE A 441 39.73 -14.70 -34.63
N GLU A 442 39.73 -15.17 -35.87
CA GLU A 442 40.87 -15.06 -36.77
C GLU A 442 40.45 -14.84 -38.22
N ARG A 443 41.26 -14.10 -38.99
CA ARG A 443 41.03 -13.88 -40.43
C ARG A 443 41.74 -14.96 -41.23
N GLY A 444 41.03 -16.02 -41.63
CA GLY A 444 41.55 -17.08 -42.51
C GLY A 444 41.09 -18.48 -42.10
N GLU A 445 41.60 -19.52 -42.79
CA GLU A 445 41.31 -20.93 -42.48
C GLU A 445 42.21 -21.53 -41.38
N ASN A 446 43.13 -20.73 -40.82
CA ASN A 446 43.94 -21.18 -39.69
C ASN A 446 43.04 -21.55 -38.52
N THR A 447 43.49 -22.51 -37.72
CA THR A 447 42.86 -22.89 -36.45
C THR A 447 43.88 -22.69 -35.35
N THR A 448 43.96 -21.48 -34.82
CA THR A 448 44.84 -21.20 -33.69
C THR A 448 44.34 -21.99 -32.47
N GLU A 449 45.17 -22.90 -31.96
CA GLU A 449 44.83 -23.69 -30.76
C GLU A 449 44.88 -22.78 -29.53
N CYS A 450 43.78 -22.76 -28.77
CA CYS A 450 43.64 -21.93 -27.57
C CYS A 450 43.24 -22.81 -26.38
N ASP A 451 44.26 -23.22 -25.65
CA ASP A 451 44.10 -24.11 -24.50
C ASP A 451 43.87 -23.30 -23.23
N ILE A 452 42.59 -23.18 -22.87
CA ILE A 452 42.16 -22.55 -21.62
C ILE A 452 41.73 -23.62 -20.62
N LEU A 453 42.25 -23.51 -19.40
CA LEU A 453 41.98 -24.40 -18.27
C LEU A 453 41.16 -23.67 -17.20
N ILE A 454 40.09 -24.28 -16.72
CA ILE A 454 39.33 -23.83 -15.54
C ILE A 454 39.33 -24.98 -14.54
N GLU A 455 39.86 -24.78 -13.34
CA GLU A 455 39.98 -25.85 -12.33
C GLU A 455 40.73 -27.10 -12.82
N CYS A 456 41.73 -26.91 -13.69
CA CYS A 456 42.48 -27.97 -14.38
C CYS A 456 41.68 -28.77 -15.42
N GLU A 457 40.45 -28.37 -15.75
CA GLU A 457 39.67 -28.92 -16.86
C GLU A 457 39.81 -28.05 -18.12
N LYS A 458 40.07 -28.69 -19.27
CA LYS A 458 40.19 -27.99 -20.58
C LYS A 458 38.82 -27.56 -21.06
N VAL A 459 38.68 -26.27 -21.34
CA VAL A 459 37.46 -25.68 -21.92
C VAL A 459 37.37 -26.08 -23.40
N GLU A 460 36.17 -26.44 -23.85
CA GLU A 460 35.95 -26.81 -25.25
C GLU A 460 36.11 -25.59 -26.17
N GLN A 461 37.01 -25.71 -27.15
CA GLN A 461 37.18 -24.73 -28.21
C GLN A 461 36.16 -24.96 -29.33
N VAL A 462 35.39 -23.93 -29.67
CA VAL A 462 34.33 -23.98 -30.69
C VAL A 462 34.57 -22.99 -31.82
N LYS A 463 34.04 -23.30 -33.00
CA LYS A 463 34.03 -22.37 -34.17
C LYS A 463 32.78 -21.50 -34.24
N GLU A 464 31.72 -21.92 -33.55
CA GLU A 464 30.41 -21.29 -33.59
C GLU A 464 29.75 -21.34 -32.21
N ILE A 465 29.15 -20.23 -31.78
CA ILE A 465 28.44 -20.15 -30.51
C ILE A 465 27.25 -19.21 -30.62
N ILE A 466 26.16 -19.54 -29.92
CA ILE A 466 24.99 -18.67 -29.82
C ILE A 466 25.08 -17.93 -28.49
N TYR A 467 25.11 -16.60 -28.54
CA TYR A 467 25.10 -15.72 -27.37
C TYR A 467 24.01 -14.65 -27.54
N LEU A 468 23.10 -14.53 -26.57
CA LEU A 468 21.95 -13.62 -26.61
C LEU A 468 21.20 -13.67 -27.96
N ASP A 469 20.84 -14.89 -28.39
CA ASP A 469 20.17 -15.18 -29.66
C ASP A 469 20.93 -14.77 -30.93
N THR A 470 22.22 -14.45 -30.82
CA THR A 470 23.11 -14.09 -31.93
C THR A 470 24.11 -15.22 -32.15
N LEU A 471 24.18 -15.75 -33.37
CA LEU A 471 25.22 -16.70 -33.77
C LEU A 471 26.51 -15.96 -34.08
N PHE A 472 27.55 -16.28 -33.32
CA PHE A 472 28.92 -15.86 -33.56
C PHE A 472 29.69 -16.99 -34.24
N THR A 473 30.48 -16.61 -35.23
CA THR A 473 31.33 -17.51 -36.03
C THR A 473 32.77 -17.01 -35.98
N ASN A 474 33.74 -17.93 -35.99
CA ASN A 474 35.16 -17.60 -35.76
C ASN A 474 35.76 -16.70 -36.85
N ASP A 475 35.18 -16.77 -38.06
CA ASP A 475 35.48 -15.92 -39.21
C ASP A 475 34.92 -14.48 -39.08
N GLY A 476 34.08 -14.21 -38.09
CA GLY A 476 33.41 -12.92 -37.91
C GLY A 476 32.35 -12.59 -38.96
N ILE A 477 31.91 -13.56 -39.78
CA ILE A 477 30.94 -13.35 -40.85
C ILE A 477 29.51 -13.57 -40.36
N HIS A 478 28.71 -12.51 -40.35
CA HIS A 478 27.34 -12.53 -39.82
C HIS A 478 26.27 -13.15 -40.75
N ASN A 479 26.59 -13.49 -42.00
CA ASN A 479 25.60 -13.98 -42.97
C ASN A 479 24.81 -15.18 -42.46
N ARG A 480 25.47 -16.10 -41.75
CA ARG A 480 24.83 -17.30 -41.20
C ARG A 480 23.84 -17.00 -40.08
N ASP A 481 24.11 -15.99 -39.26
CA ASP A 481 23.15 -15.54 -38.24
C ASP A 481 21.92 -14.88 -38.89
N ILE A 482 22.15 -14.05 -39.92
CA ILE A 482 21.07 -13.39 -40.68
C ILE A 482 20.15 -14.45 -41.29
N GLU A 483 20.71 -15.44 -41.99
CA GLU A 483 19.93 -16.55 -42.57
C GLU A 483 19.18 -17.34 -41.49
N ARG A 484 19.82 -17.61 -40.34
CA ARG A 484 19.18 -18.31 -39.22
C ARG A 484 17.98 -17.55 -38.68
N ARG A 485 18.09 -16.23 -38.49
CA ARG A 485 17.00 -15.37 -37.99
C ARG A 485 15.85 -15.28 -38.98
N VAL A 486 16.15 -15.08 -40.26
CA VAL A 486 15.16 -15.07 -41.35
C VAL A 486 14.40 -16.39 -41.41
N ASN A 487 15.10 -17.52 -41.31
CA ASN A 487 14.47 -18.84 -41.31
C ASN A 487 13.59 -19.09 -40.09
N ALA A 488 14.00 -18.63 -38.90
CA ALA A 488 13.19 -18.72 -37.69
C ALA A 488 11.91 -17.87 -37.80
N GLU A 489 12.01 -16.66 -38.33
CA GLU A 489 10.86 -15.78 -38.58
C GLU A 489 9.90 -16.39 -39.60
N ASN A 490 10.40 -16.90 -40.72
CA ASN A 490 9.58 -17.56 -41.74
C ASN A 490 8.81 -18.77 -41.17
N LYS A 491 9.45 -19.55 -40.29
CA LYS A 491 8.82 -20.69 -39.61
C LYS A 491 7.74 -20.22 -38.61
N GLY A 492 8.00 -19.14 -37.88
CA GLY A 492 7.02 -18.50 -37.00
C GLY A 492 5.80 -17.99 -37.76
N ASN A 493 6.03 -17.28 -38.86
CA ASN A 493 4.98 -16.78 -39.76
C ASN A 493 4.15 -17.91 -40.36
N GLY A 494 4.76 -19.01 -40.80
CA GLY A 494 4.05 -20.19 -41.29
C GLY A 494 3.13 -20.82 -40.23
N THR A 495 3.58 -20.84 -38.96
CA THR A 495 2.79 -21.36 -37.83
C THR A 495 1.64 -20.43 -37.48
N LEU A 496 1.87 -19.11 -37.48
CA LEU A 496 0.84 -18.09 -37.28
C LEU A 496 -0.23 -18.14 -38.38
N LEU A 497 0.19 -18.26 -39.64
CA LEU A 497 -0.72 -18.44 -40.79
C LEU A 497 -1.58 -19.70 -40.64
N ALA A 498 -0.99 -20.82 -40.19
CA ALA A 498 -1.75 -22.03 -39.92
C ALA A 498 -2.79 -21.84 -38.80
N ILE A 499 -2.44 -21.15 -37.70
CA ILE A 499 -3.36 -20.85 -36.60
C ILE A 499 -4.48 -19.88 -37.03
N MET A 500 -4.16 -18.88 -37.84
CA MET A 500 -5.15 -17.94 -38.38
C MET A 500 -6.11 -18.64 -39.36
N ASN A 501 -5.61 -19.60 -40.15
CA ASN A 501 -6.44 -20.40 -41.05
C ASN A 501 -7.31 -21.44 -40.32
N ILE A 502 -6.96 -21.85 -39.09
CA ILE A 502 -7.80 -22.73 -38.26
C ILE A 502 -9.00 -21.97 -37.64
N LYS A 503 -8.94 -20.64 -37.52
CA LYS A 503 -10.04 -19.80 -37.01
C LYS A 503 -11.00 -19.27 -38.09
N SER A 504 -10.81 -19.66 -39.35
CA SER A 504 -11.66 -19.22 -40.48
C SER A 504 -12.58 -20.31 -41.05
N VAL A 505 -12.83 -21.38 -40.28
CA VAL A 505 -13.87 -22.39 -40.58
C VAL A 505 -14.97 -22.33 -39.55
#